data_AF-A0A520CSE3-F1
#
_entry.id   AF-A0A520CSE3-F1
#
_cell.length_a   1.000
_cell.length_b   1.000
_cell.length_c   1.000
_cell.angle_alpha   90.00
_cell.angle_beta   90.00
_cell.angle_gamma   90.00
#
_symmetry.space_group_name_H-M   'P 1'
#
loop_
_entity.id
_entity.type
_entity.pdbx_description
1 polymer ?
#
loop_
_entity_poly.entity_id
_entity_poly.type
_entity_poly.pdbx_seq_one_letter_code
_entity_poly.pdbx_strand_id
1 'polypeptide(L)'
;MDRDMNRDKISMGEGRGSGVKRTAPKPLTTVRITSLKPGETLADGAVRPSSGSLKIRKRKLTNGTVTEWIFNWTRGRKSSRLTIGRYSPTETENCFTLSQARSQAAHLQALISAGQDPMLQREIQRETQRVAEVAAITVLQDARDRTFASVLAAYIQSLRAQGKNNSAADAENMFGNHVLKAFPELAGLPAAAIQPEHIARILRRLWSEPLVLDHRAHAN
;
A
#
# COMPACT_ATOMS: atom_id res chain seq x y z
N MET A 1 -87.85 -10.90 -12.61
CA MET A 1 -87.24 -9.70 -12.02
C MET A 1 -86.32 -10.14 -10.90
N ASP A 2 -85.15 -9.52 -10.85
CA ASP A 2 -84.12 -9.52 -9.79
C ASP A 2 -83.24 -10.76 -9.59
N ARG A 3 -82.04 -10.70 -10.20
CA ARG A 3 -80.77 -11.11 -9.58
C ARG A 3 -79.59 -10.30 -10.13
N ASP A 4 -78.83 -9.74 -9.19
CA ASP A 4 -77.38 -9.53 -9.14
C ASP A 4 -76.60 -9.17 -10.40
N MET A 5 -76.00 -7.97 -10.36
CA MET A 5 -74.65 -7.71 -10.90
C MET A 5 -73.98 -6.63 -10.04
N ASN A 6 -73.21 -7.11 -9.05
CA ASN A 6 -72.24 -6.32 -8.31
C ASN A 6 -71.16 -5.80 -9.28
N ARG A 7 -71.07 -4.48 -9.48
CA ARG A 7 -69.98 -3.83 -10.21
C ARG A 7 -69.26 -2.89 -9.26
N ASP A 8 -68.25 -3.43 -8.60
CA ASP A 8 -67.38 -2.74 -7.67
C ASP A 8 -66.82 -1.45 -8.31
N LYS A 9 -67.12 -0.32 -7.66
CA LYS A 9 -66.50 0.97 -7.93
C LYS A 9 -65.09 0.95 -7.34
N ILE A 10 -64.08 0.89 -8.20
CA ILE A 10 -62.68 1.14 -7.84
C ILE A 10 -62.59 2.61 -7.40
N SER A 11 -62.50 2.85 -6.08
CA SER A 11 -62.19 4.17 -5.54
C SER A 11 -60.73 4.50 -5.84
N MET A 12 -60.51 5.52 -6.67
CA MET A 12 -59.25 6.24 -6.79
C MET A 12 -58.86 6.79 -5.42
N GLY A 13 -58.01 6.07 -4.70
CA GLY A 13 -57.38 6.55 -3.46
C GLY A 13 -56.29 7.56 -3.79
N GLU A 14 -56.51 8.80 -3.40
CA GLU A 14 -55.59 9.92 -3.51
C GLU A 14 -54.20 9.57 -2.96
N GLY A 15 -53.17 9.91 -3.74
CA GLY A 15 -51.77 9.70 -3.41
C GLY A 15 -51.38 10.43 -2.12
N ARG A 16 -51.02 9.66 -1.09
CA ARG A 16 -50.32 10.15 0.10
C ARG A 16 -48.97 10.75 -0.32
N GLY A 17 -48.92 12.06 -0.50
CA GLY A 17 -47.67 12.81 -0.51
C GLY A 17 -46.97 12.64 0.84
N SER A 18 -45.96 11.76 0.91
CA SER A 18 -45.11 11.67 2.09
C SER A 18 -44.29 12.96 2.19
N GLY A 19 -44.74 13.89 3.02
CA GLY A 19 -43.98 15.09 3.39
C GLY A 19 -42.73 14.70 4.17
N VAL A 20 -41.67 14.30 3.47
CA VAL A 20 -40.34 14.13 4.07
C VAL A 20 -39.82 15.52 4.40
N LYS A 21 -40.02 15.96 5.65
CA LYS A 21 -39.36 17.15 6.19
C LYS A 21 -37.85 16.90 6.21
N ARG A 22 -37.15 17.29 5.15
CA ARG A 22 -35.69 17.23 5.04
C ARG A 22 -35.08 18.23 6.01
N THR A 23 -34.86 17.80 7.25
CA THR A 23 -34.11 18.60 8.23
C THR A 23 -32.62 18.40 7.99
N ALA A 24 -31.85 19.48 7.97
CA ALA A 24 -30.39 19.41 7.83
C ALA A 24 -29.81 18.54 8.96
N PRO A 25 -28.86 17.64 8.66
CA PRO A 25 -28.20 16.85 9.70
C PRO A 25 -27.51 17.80 10.69
N LYS A 26 -27.51 17.44 11.98
CA LYS A 26 -26.78 18.19 13.01
C LYS A 26 -25.27 17.94 12.85
N PRO A 27 -24.39 18.91 13.15
CA PRO A 27 -22.96 18.68 13.21
C PRO A 27 -22.60 17.50 14.11
N LEU A 28 -21.71 16.63 13.65
CA LEU A 28 -21.22 15.51 14.45
C LEU A 28 -20.29 16.00 15.56
N THR A 29 -20.29 15.26 16.68
CA THR A 29 -19.36 15.42 17.80
C THR A 29 -18.65 14.11 18.07
N THR A 30 -17.47 14.17 18.69
CA THR A 30 -16.68 12.99 19.06
C THR A 30 -17.47 12.04 19.96
N VAL A 31 -18.23 12.56 20.93
CA VAL A 31 -19.13 11.77 21.79
C VAL A 31 -20.13 10.97 20.97
N ARG A 32 -20.75 11.61 19.97
CA ARG A 32 -21.71 10.91 19.09
C ARG A 32 -21.06 9.83 18.24
N ILE A 33 -19.84 10.07 17.78
CA ILE A 33 -19.06 9.07 17.05
C ILE A 33 -18.75 7.86 17.94
N THR A 34 -18.32 8.08 19.18
CA THR A 34 -18.03 6.97 20.11
C THR A 34 -19.27 6.13 20.40
N SER A 35 -20.44 6.77 20.48
CA SER A 35 -21.73 6.11 20.73
C SER A 35 -22.35 5.39 19.52
N LEU A 36 -21.70 5.41 18.35
CA LEU A 36 -22.20 4.75 17.14
C LEU A 36 -22.42 3.24 17.38
N LYS A 37 -23.58 2.75 16.95
CA LYS A 37 -23.87 1.31 16.93
C LYS A 37 -23.22 0.65 15.71
N PRO A 38 -22.78 -0.61 15.81
CA PRO A 38 -22.33 -1.35 14.64
C PRO A 38 -23.42 -1.43 13.58
N GLY A 39 -23.08 -1.13 12.32
CA GLY A 39 -24.00 -1.00 11.18
C GLY A 39 -24.52 0.43 10.95
N GLU A 40 -24.37 1.32 11.92
CA GLU A 40 -24.90 2.69 11.84
C GLU A 40 -24.02 3.59 10.95
N THR A 41 -24.68 4.51 10.23
CA THR A 41 -24.02 5.57 9.46
C THR A 41 -24.68 6.90 9.80
N LEU A 42 -23.87 7.90 10.18
CA LEU A 42 -24.34 9.24 10.49
C LEU A 42 -23.70 10.25 9.53
N ALA A 43 -24.47 11.28 9.15
CA ALA A 43 -23.95 12.39 8.35
C ALA A 43 -23.45 13.52 9.25
N ASP A 44 -22.36 14.17 8.86
CA ASP A 44 -21.88 15.38 9.51
C ASP A 44 -22.59 16.61 8.96
N GLY A 45 -23.43 17.23 9.79
CA GLY A 45 -24.09 18.49 9.47
C GLY A 45 -23.18 19.70 9.27
N ALA A 46 -21.93 19.63 9.74
CA ALA A 46 -20.97 20.73 9.55
C ALA A 46 -20.54 20.89 8.08
N VAL A 47 -20.58 19.81 7.31
CA VAL A 47 -20.21 19.81 5.89
C VAL A 47 -21.48 19.98 5.05
N ARG A 48 -21.64 21.15 4.43
CA ARG A 48 -22.85 21.47 3.64
C ARG A 48 -23.00 20.50 2.45
N PRO A 49 -24.18 19.92 2.19
CA PRO A 49 -24.33 18.87 1.18
C PRO A 49 -24.15 19.27 -0.31
N SER A 50 -23.84 20.53 -0.63
CA SER A 50 -23.94 21.08 -2.00
C SER A 50 -23.17 20.25 -3.04
N SER A 51 -21.90 19.97 -2.75
CA SER A 51 -21.01 19.21 -3.64
C SER A 51 -20.65 17.84 -3.06
N GLY A 52 -21.25 17.46 -1.94
CA GLY A 52 -21.03 16.18 -1.26
C GLY A 52 -21.27 16.27 0.24
N SER A 53 -21.41 15.11 0.89
CA SER A 53 -21.68 14.98 2.31
C SER A 53 -20.64 14.10 2.98
N LEU A 54 -20.09 14.58 4.09
CA LEU A 54 -19.26 13.78 4.99
C LEU A 54 -20.16 12.92 5.86
N LYS A 55 -19.82 11.65 5.98
CA LYS A 55 -20.49 10.67 6.83
C LYS A 55 -19.46 9.85 7.58
N ILE A 56 -19.89 9.27 8.68
CA ILE A 56 -19.12 8.28 9.44
C ILE A 56 -19.94 7.00 9.55
N ARG A 57 -19.29 5.85 9.38
CA ARG A 57 -19.91 4.53 9.46
C ARG A 57 -19.13 3.67 10.44
N LYS A 58 -19.84 2.97 11.33
CA LYS A 58 -19.26 1.89 12.13
C LYS A 58 -19.63 0.56 11.51
N ARG A 59 -18.69 -0.11 10.85
CA ARG A 59 -18.90 -1.40 10.19
C ARG A 59 -18.52 -2.56 11.11
N LYS A 60 -19.32 -3.62 11.13
CA LYS A 60 -18.96 -4.89 11.76
C LYS A 60 -18.06 -5.70 10.82
N LEU A 61 -16.93 -6.19 11.33
CA LEU A 61 -16.02 -7.13 10.68
C LEU A 61 -16.13 -8.48 11.39
N THR A 62 -15.55 -9.52 10.78
CA THR A 62 -15.47 -10.85 11.38
C THR A 62 -14.82 -10.82 12.77
N ASN A 63 -13.76 -10.01 12.94
CA ASN A 63 -12.95 -9.93 14.17
C ASN A 63 -13.07 -8.58 14.90
N GLY A 64 -14.20 -7.87 14.77
CA GLY A 64 -14.41 -6.63 15.53
C GLY A 64 -15.26 -5.59 14.79
N THR A 65 -15.01 -4.31 15.09
CA THR A 65 -15.69 -3.20 14.42
C THR A 65 -14.69 -2.15 13.97
N VAL A 66 -14.95 -1.51 12.83
CA VAL A 66 -14.15 -0.40 12.31
C VAL A 66 -15.06 0.79 12.10
N THR A 67 -14.66 1.94 12.63
CA THR A 67 -15.31 3.21 12.36
C THR A 67 -14.52 3.94 11.29
N GLU A 68 -15.17 4.36 10.21
CA GLU A 68 -14.53 4.96 9.04
C GLU A 68 -15.30 6.16 8.51
N TRP A 69 -14.55 7.11 7.95
CA TRP A 69 -15.04 8.30 7.29
C TRP A 69 -15.35 8.03 5.83
N ILE A 70 -16.51 8.49 5.40
CA ILE A 70 -17.06 8.28 4.06
C ILE A 70 -17.51 9.63 3.51
N PHE A 71 -17.07 9.95 2.30
CA PHE A 71 -17.55 11.08 1.55
C PHE A 71 -18.45 10.60 0.41
N ASN A 72 -19.69 11.06 0.38
CA ASN A 72 -20.62 10.74 -0.71
C ASN A 72 -20.91 12.01 -1.50
N TRP A 73 -20.90 11.91 -2.83
CA TRP A 73 -21.29 13.01 -3.71
C TRP A 73 -22.10 12.49 -4.88
N THR A 74 -22.79 13.39 -5.55
CA THR A 74 -23.57 13.08 -6.75
C THR A 74 -23.04 13.96 -7.88
N ARG A 75 -22.75 13.35 -9.02
CA ARG A 75 -22.38 14.04 -10.26
C ARG A 75 -23.34 13.58 -11.34
N GLY A 76 -24.13 14.51 -11.88
CA GLY A 76 -25.24 14.18 -12.77
C GLY A 76 -26.26 13.27 -12.06
N ARG A 77 -26.54 12.08 -12.62
CA ARG A 77 -27.45 11.08 -12.03
C ARG A 77 -26.74 9.98 -11.22
N LYS A 78 -25.41 10.01 -11.15
CA LYS A 78 -24.61 8.97 -10.47
C LYS A 78 -24.18 9.45 -9.09
N SER A 79 -24.53 8.67 -8.07
CA SER A 79 -24.01 8.87 -6.71
C SER A 79 -22.78 8.01 -6.51
N SER A 80 -21.71 8.64 -6.02
CA SER A 80 -20.42 8.01 -5.77
C SER A 80 -20.07 8.13 -4.29
N ARG A 81 -19.19 7.22 -3.85
CA ARG A 81 -18.74 7.10 -2.46
C ARG A 81 -17.24 6.91 -2.43
N LEU A 82 -16.58 7.65 -1.54
CA LEU A 82 -15.15 7.55 -1.26
C LEU A 82 -14.94 7.32 0.23
N THR A 83 -14.27 6.23 0.60
CA THR A 83 -13.79 6.07 1.99
C THR A 83 -12.54 6.92 2.17
N ILE A 84 -12.59 7.90 3.08
CA ILE A 84 -11.46 8.78 3.41
C ILE A 84 -10.42 8.01 4.23
N GLY A 85 -10.85 7.39 5.32
CA GLY A 85 -9.95 6.67 6.23
C GLY A 85 -10.64 6.24 7.52
N ARG A 86 -9.90 5.59 8.42
CA ARG A 86 -10.42 5.16 9.73
C ARG A 86 -10.54 6.35 10.68
N TYR A 87 -11.51 6.29 11.59
CA TYR A 87 -11.64 7.28 12.66
C TYR A 87 -10.66 6.99 13.80
N SER A 88 -10.01 8.04 14.29
CA SER A 88 -9.30 8.05 15.56
C SER A 88 -9.68 9.31 16.35
N PRO A 89 -9.81 9.25 17.69
CA PRO A 89 -10.03 10.45 18.50
C PRO A 89 -8.80 11.37 18.53
N THR A 90 -7.61 10.83 18.31
CA THR A 90 -6.33 11.55 18.29
C THR A 90 -5.65 11.41 16.93
N GLU A 91 -4.67 12.26 16.67
CA GLU A 91 -3.86 12.16 15.45
C GLU A 91 -2.99 10.91 15.51
N THR A 92 -3.25 9.98 14.61
CA THR A 92 -2.51 8.72 14.49
C THR A 92 -2.28 8.44 13.02
N GLU A 93 -1.15 7.85 12.70
CA GLU A 93 -0.82 7.49 11.32
C GLU A 93 -1.94 6.64 10.69
N ASN A 94 -2.27 6.92 9.43
CA ASN A 94 -3.32 6.24 8.66
C ASN A 94 -4.76 6.35 9.21
N CYS A 95 -5.03 7.24 10.16
CA CYS A 95 -6.37 7.55 10.65
C CYS A 95 -6.66 9.06 10.62
N PHE A 96 -7.94 9.41 10.76
CA PHE A 96 -8.41 10.79 10.70
C PHE A 96 -9.24 11.14 11.93
N THR A 97 -8.92 12.28 12.53
CA THR A 97 -9.78 12.93 13.52
C THR A 97 -11.00 13.56 12.85
N LEU A 98 -12.00 13.98 13.65
CA LEU A 98 -13.18 14.69 13.14
C LEU A 98 -12.79 15.98 12.37
N SER A 99 -11.83 16.75 12.90
CA SER A 99 -11.37 17.99 12.26
C SER A 99 -10.66 17.72 10.93
N GLN A 100 -9.77 16.73 10.90
CA GLN A 100 -9.07 16.32 9.69
C GLN A 100 -10.04 15.79 8.62
N ALA A 101 -11.03 14.99 9.02
CA ALA A 101 -12.05 14.48 8.11
C ALA A 101 -12.92 15.60 7.51
N ARG A 102 -13.25 16.64 8.29
CA ARG A 102 -13.95 17.85 7.78
C ARG A 102 -13.10 18.62 6.78
N SER A 103 -11.83 18.84 7.09
CA SER A 103 -10.89 19.53 6.21
C SER A 103 -10.72 18.78 4.89
N GLN A 104 -10.59 17.45 4.95
CA GLN A 104 -10.53 16.60 3.77
C GLN A 104 -11.83 16.65 2.96
N ALA A 105 -12.99 16.64 3.63
CA ALA A 105 -14.28 16.78 2.96
C ALA A 105 -14.41 18.13 2.23
N ALA A 106 -13.98 19.24 2.85
CA ALA A 106 -13.97 20.56 2.21
C ALA A 106 -13.07 20.58 0.97
N HIS A 107 -11.89 19.96 1.05
CA HIS A 107 -11.00 19.80 -0.11
C HIS A 107 -11.68 19.00 -1.24
N LEU A 108 -12.31 17.86 -0.93
CA LEU A 108 -13.05 17.06 -1.90
C LEU A 108 -14.22 17.83 -2.54
N GLN A 109 -14.92 18.65 -1.77
CA GLN A 109 -15.97 19.53 -2.30
C GLN A 109 -15.41 20.58 -3.26
N ALA A 110 -14.26 21.17 -2.96
CA ALA A 110 -13.60 22.13 -3.85
C ALA A 110 -13.21 21.46 -5.19
N LEU A 111 -12.64 20.24 -5.15
CA LEU A 111 -12.32 19.48 -6.36
C LEU A 111 -13.55 19.20 -7.23
N ILE A 112 -14.65 18.76 -6.61
CA ILE A 112 -15.91 18.52 -7.33
C ILE A 112 -16.47 19.81 -7.93
N SER A 113 -16.41 20.91 -7.17
CA SER A 113 -16.87 22.22 -7.64
C SER A 113 -16.03 22.72 -8.82
N ALA A 114 -14.75 22.36 -8.87
CA ALA A 114 -13.86 22.59 -10.02
C ALA A 114 -14.07 21.59 -11.18
N GLY A 115 -15.06 20.68 -11.09
CA GLY A 115 -15.37 19.70 -12.12
C GLY A 115 -14.47 18.45 -12.13
N GLN A 116 -13.56 18.32 -11.18
CA GLN A 116 -12.65 17.18 -11.04
C GLN A 116 -13.35 16.00 -10.34
N ASP A 117 -12.96 14.76 -10.68
CA ASP A 117 -13.48 13.55 -10.02
C ASP A 117 -12.52 13.12 -8.90
N PRO A 118 -12.95 13.13 -7.62
CA PRO A 118 -12.10 12.69 -6.52
C PRO A 118 -11.64 11.22 -6.58
N MET A 119 -12.39 10.34 -7.26
CA MET A 119 -11.94 8.96 -7.43
C MET A 119 -10.74 8.86 -8.36
N LEU A 120 -10.76 9.62 -9.45
CA LEU A 120 -9.69 9.67 -10.43
C LEU A 120 -8.41 10.24 -9.80
N GLN A 121 -8.53 11.30 -9.00
CA GLN A 121 -7.39 11.88 -8.29
C GLN A 121 -6.76 10.89 -7.29
N ARG A 122 -7.57 10.11 -6.58
CA ARG A 122 -7.07 9.08 -5.67
C ARG A 122 -6.35 7.97 -6.44
N GLU A 123 -6.84 7.60 -7.62
CA GLU A 123 -6.19 6.59 -8.44
C GLU A 123 -4.82 7.08 -8.94
N ILE A 124 -4.74 8.33 -9.42
CA ILE A 124 -3.46 8.96 -9.79
C ILE A 124 -2.49 8.97 -8.60
N GLN A 125 -2.95 9.31 -7.40
CA GLN A 125 -2.11 9.30 -6.20
C GLN A 125 -1.63 7.89 -5.84
N ARG A 126 -2.49 6.87 -5.96
CA ARG A 126 -2.08 5.48 -5.74
C ARG A 126 -1.05 5.03 -6.77
N GLU A 127 -1.25 5.39 -8.03
CA GLU A 127 -0.36 4.98 -9.11
C GLU A 127 1.00 5.66 -9.01
N THR A 128 1.03 6.95 -8.68
CA THR A 128 2.29 7.67 -8.41
C THR A 128 3.05 7.09 -7.22
N GLN A 129 2.35 6.70 -6.15
CA GLN A 129 2.98 6.00 -5.02
C GLN A 129 3.54 4.63 -5.42
N ARG A 130 2.80 3.84 -6.21
CA ARG A 130 3.28 2.56 -6.73
C ARG A 130 4.50 2.73 -7.60
N VAL A 131 4.50 3.70 -8.52
CA VAL A 131 5.66 3.98 -9.37
C VAL A 131 6.88 4.37 -8.54
N ALA A 132 6.70 5.18 -7.49
CA ALA A 132 7.79 5.53 -6.57
C ALA A 132 8.32 4.32 -5.78
N GLU A 133 7.43 3.43 -5.33
CA GLU A 133 7.80 2.20 -4.63
C GLU A 133 8.54 1.22 -5.56
N VAL A 134 8.05 1.02 -6.78
CA VAL A 134 8.74 0.23 -7.80
C VAL A 134 10.11 0.81 -8.12
N ALA A 135 10.21 2.14 -8.29
CA ALA A 135 11.49 2.81 -8.54
C ALA A 135 12.48 2.62 -7.38
N ALA A 136 12.02 2.67 -6.13
CA ALA A 136 12.86 2.39 -4.97
C ALA A 136 13.35 0.94 -4.94
N ILE A 137 12.47 -0.01 -5.28
CA ILE A 137 12.83 -1.44 -5.37
C ILE A 137 13.84 -1.67 -6.50
N THR A 138 13.66 -1.06 -7.67
CA THR A 138 14.61 -1.21 -8.80
C THR A 138 15.97 -0.62 -8.46
N VAL A 139 16.04 0.53 -7.77
CA VAL A 139 17.33 1.10 -7.34
C VAL A 139 18.05 0.18 -6.36
N LEU A 140 17.33 -0.46 -5.43
CA LEU A 140 17.91 -1.43 -4.50
C LEU A 140 18.37 -2.71 -5.20
N GLN A 141 17.63 -3.17 -6.22
CA GLN A 141 18.00 -4.33 -7.03
C GLN A 141 19.22 -4.03 -7.91
N ASP A 142 19.24 -2.90 -8.62
CA ASP A 142 20.38 -2.47 -9.44
C ASP A 142 21.65 -2.29 -8.59
N ALA A 143 21.52 -1.77 -7.36
CA ALA A 143 22.63 -1.65 -6.43
C ALA A 143 23.17 -3.03 -6.01
N ARG A 144 22.28 -4.01 -5.78
CA ARG A 144 22.65 -5.40 -5.43
C ARG A 144 23.31 -6.13 -6.61
N ASP A 145 22.80 -5.95 -7.81
CA ASP A 145 23.26 -6.63 -9.02
C ASP A 145 24.59 -6.07 -9.55
N ARG A 146 25.02 -4.90 -9.05
CA ARG A 146 26.32 -4.29 -9.36
C ARG A 146 27.36 -4.43 -8.24
N THR A 147 27.13 -5.29 -7.25
CA THR A 147 28.10 -5.53 -6.16
C THR A 147 29.30 -6.37 -6.61
N PHE A 148 30.40 -6.31 -5.85
CA PHE A 148 31.55 -7.17 -6.11
C PHE A 148 31.18 -8.66 -6.00
N ALA A 149 30.32 -9.02 -5.04
CA ALA A 149 29.79 -10.38 -4.89
C ALA A 149 29.00 -10.83 -6.12
N SER A 150 28.14 -9.97 -6.71
CA SER A 150 27.36 -10.35 -7.89
C SER A 150 28.25 -10.59 -9.11
N VAL A 151 29.32 -9.81 -9.29
CA VAL A 151 30.30 -10.03 -10.36
C VAL A 151 31.02 -11.37 -10.21
N LEU A 152 31.42 -11.73 -8.99
CA LEU A 152 32.04 -13.04 -8.72
C LEU A 152 31.08 -14.21 -9.01
N ALA A 153 29.81 -14.07 -8.61
CA ALA A 153 28.77 -15.05 -8.90
C ALA A 153 28.52 -15.19 -10.41
N ALA A 154 28.46 -14.07 -11.15
CA ALA A 154 28.31 -14.07 -12.60
C ALA A 154 29.50 -14.77 -13.29
N TYR A 155 30.72 -14.57 -12.79
CA TYR A 155 31.89 -15.27 -13.30
C TYR A 155 31.79 -16.79 -13.08
N ILE A 156 31.41 -17.25 -11.88
CA ILE A 156 31.17 -18.68 -11.61
C ILE A 156 30.11 -19.24 -12.57
N GLN A 157 29.01 -18.52 -12.76
CA GLN A 157 27.94 -18.94 -13.68
C GLN A 157 28.44 -19.02 -15.12
N SER A 158 29.29 -18.09 -15.56
CA SER A 158 29.90 -18.12 -16.89
C SER A 158 30.79 -19.35 -17.10
N LEU A 159 31.52 -19.79 -16.07
CA LEU A 159 32.33 -21.01 -16.12
C LEU A 159 31.44 -22.25 -16.23
N ARG A 160 30.32 -22.31 -15.50
CA ARG A 160 29.33 -23.39 -15.61
C ARG A 160 28.69 -23.44 -16.99
N ALA A 161 28.33 -22.28 -17.55
CA ALA A 161 27.77 -22.18 -18.90
C ALA A 161 28.76 -22.65 -19.99
N GLN A 162 30.06 -22.47 -19.76
CA GLN A 162 31.13 -23.00 -20.63
C GLN A 162 31.43 -24.48 -20.41
N GLY A 163 30.69 -25.18 -19.54
CA GLY A 163 30.92 -26.59 -19.20
C GLY A 163 32.13 -26.84 -18.28
N LYS A 164 32.77 -25.80 -17.75
CA LYS A 164 33.94 -25.87 -16.86
C LYS A 164 33.51 -26.07 -15.40
N ASN A 165 32.79 -27.16 -15.13
CA ASN A 165 32.16 -27.38 -13.83
C ASN A 165 33.16 -27.51 -12.66
N ASN A 166 34.32 -28.14 -12.88
CA ASN A 166 35.35 -28.25 -11.86
C ASN A 166 35.95 -26.88 -11.51
N SER A 167 36.32 -26.08 -12.51
CA SER A 167 36.81 -24.72 -12.31
C SER A 167 35.77 -23.80 -11.67
N ALA A 168 34.48 -24.00 -11.98
CA ALA A 168 33.41 -23.25 -11.33
C ALA A 168 33.30 -23.59 -9.83
N ALA A 169 33.40 -24.87 -9.47
CA ALA A 169 33.38 -25.30 -8.07
C ALA A 169 34.61 -24.80 -7.29
N ASP A 170 35.80 -24.85 -7.90
CA ASP A 170 37.02 -24.33 -7.29
C ASP A 170 36.93 -22.81 -7.07
N ALA A 171 36.46 -22.06 -8.08
CA ALA A 171 36.25 -20.62 -7.98
C ALA A 171 35.21 -20.25 -6.91
N GLU A 172 34.12 -21.01 -6.82
CA GLU A 172 33.08 -20.81 -5.80
C GLU A 172 33.62 -21.01 -4.38
N ASN A 173 34.40 -22.06 -4.15
CA ASN A 173 35.05 -22.30 -2.86
C ASN A 173 36.08 -21.22 -2.52
N MET A 174 36.91 -20.84 -3.50
CA MET A 174 37.96 -19.84 -3.32
C MET A 174 37.37 -18.47 -2.97
N PHE A 175 36.40 -17.99 -3.76
CA PHE A 175 35.73 -16.72 -3.48
C PHE A 175 34.90 -16.78 -2.20
N GLY A 176 34.20 -17.88 -1.95
CA GLY A 176 33.42 -18.09 -0.75
C GLY A 176 34.24 -17.92 0.53
N ASN A 177 35.39 -18.58 0.61
CA ASN A 177 36.21 -18.58 1.82
C ASN A 177 37.10 -17.34 1.95
N HIS A 178 37.70 -16.89 0.86
CA HIS A 178 38.74 -15.86 0.92
C HIS A 178 38.25 -14.45 0.58
N VAL A 179 37.04 -14.31 0.05
CA VAL A 179 36.47 -13.00 -0.31
C VAL A 179 35.15 -12.76 0.40
N LEU A 180 34.13 -13.60 0.15
CA LEU A 180 32.77 -13.36 0.63
C LEU A 180 32.65 -13.48 2.16
N LYS A 181 33.27 -14.51 2.77
CA LYS A 181 33.28 -14.69 4.22
C LYS A 181 34.31 -13.83 4.93
N ALA A 182 35.50 -13.66 4.34
CA ALA A 182 36.62 -12.97 4.98
C ALA A 182 36.51 -11.44 4.91
N PHE A 183 35.83 -10.90 3.88
CA PHE A 183 35.67 -9.47 3.64
C PHE A 183 34.24 -9.13 3.21
N PRO A 184 33.22 -9.37 4.07
CA PRO A 184 31.83 -9.11 3.72
C PRO A 184 31.57 -7.64 3.35
N GLU A 185 32.33 -6.72 3.94
CA GLU A 185 32.27 -5.30 3.63
C GLU A 185 32.75 -4.98 2.21
N LEU A 186 33.78 -5.67 1.71
CA LEU A 186 34.26 -5.50 0.34
C LEU A 186 33.34 -6.20 -0.67
N ALA A 187 32.80 -7.37 -0.30
CA ALA A 187 31.86 -8.12 -1.12
C ALA A 187 30.56 -7.33 -1.42
N GLY A 188 30.11 -6.52 -0.46
CA GLY A 188 28.94 -5.65 -0.58
C GLY A 188 29.18 -4.33 -1.32
N LEU A 189 30.43 -3.95 -1.60
CA LEU A 189 30.72 -2.73 -2.35
C LEU A 189 30.25 -2.86 -3.81
N PRO A 190 29.83 -1.75 -4.46
CA PRO A 190 29.69 -1.72 -5.91
C PRO A 190 31.01 -2.15 -6.58
N ALA A 191 30.95 -3.01 -7.59
CA ALA A 191 32.13 -3.51 -8.29
C ALA A 191 33.00 -2.38 -8.87
N ALA A 192 32.37 -1.28 -9.30
CA ALA A 192 33.05 -0.07 -9.79
C ALA A 192 33.83 0.68 -8.69
N ALA A 193 33.51 0.45 -7.41
CA ALA A 193 34.21 1.05 -6.27
C ALA A 193 35.35 0.18 -5.74
N ILE A 194 35.57 -1.02 -6.30
CA ILE A 194 36.70 -1.87 -5.94
C ILE A 194 37.99 -1.27 -6.52
N GLN A 195 38.91 -0.93 -5.63
CA GLN A 195 40.21 -0.37 -5.97
C GLN A 195 41.33 -1.41 -5.84
N PRO A 196 42.50 -1.22 -6.48
CA PRO A 196 43.63 -2.14 -6.40
C PRO A 196 44.06 -2.47 -4.97
N GLU A 197 43.94 -1.53 -4.04
CA GLU A 197 44.30 -1.70 -2.63
C GLU A 197 43.41 -2.74 -1.94
N HIS A 198 42.14 -2.83 -2.33
CA HIS A 198 41.20 -3.84 -1.82
C HIS A 198 41.63 -5.24 -2.25
N ILE A 199 42.06 -5.39 -3.51
CA ILE A 199 42.58 -6.67 -4.01
C ILE A 199 43.90 -7.03 -3.33
N ALA A 200 44.81 -6.07 -3.18
CA ALA A 200 46.08 -6.26 -2.48
C ALA A 200 45.88 -6.67 -1.00
N ARG A 201 44.80 -6.23 -0.36
CA ARG A 201 44.43 -6.64 1.00
C ARG A 201 43.94 -8.10 1.05
N ILE A 202 43.13 -8.52 0.09
CA ILE A 202 42.69 -9.93 -0.05
C ILE A 202 43.90 -10.83 -0.28
N LEU A 203 44.78 -10.48 -1.22
CA LEU A 203 45.98 -11.26 -1.55
C LEU A 203 46.97 -11.34 -0.38
N ARG A 204 47.15 -10.24 0.36
CA ARG A 204 48.00 -10.24 1.57
C ARG A 204 47.52 -11.26 2.59
N ARG A 205 46.21 -11.36 2.84
CA ARG A 205 45.63 -12.35 3.75
C ARG A 205 46.01 -13.78 3.34
N LEU A 206 45.91 -14.10 2.05
CA LEU A 206 46.25 -15.42 1.51
C LEU A 206 47.72 -15.80 1.73
N TRP A 207 48.62 -14.82 1.72
CA TRP A 207 50.05 -15.05 1.93
C TRP A 207 50.49 -15.01 3.40
N SER A 208 49.73 -14.32 4.26
CA SER A 208 50.03 -14.19 5.69
C SER A 208 49.40 -15.27 6.58
N GLU A 209 48.40 -16.01 6.10
CA GLU A 209 47.94 -17.23 6.77
C GLU A 209 48.92 -18.37 6.49
N PRO A 210 49.45 -19.08 7.50
CA PRO A 210 50.18 -20.31 7.25
C PRO A 210 49.21 -21.28 6.60
N LEU A 211 49.48 -21.63 5.34
CA LEU A 211 48.76 -22.65 4.60
C LEU A 211 48.77 -23.93 5.46
N VAL A 212 47.66 -24.24 6.12
CA VAL A 212 47.40 -25.59 6.62
C VAL A 212 47.07 -26.41 5.37
N LEU A 213 48.12 -26.83 4.67
CA LEU A 213 48.04 -27.88 3.66
C LEU A 213 47.64 -29.14 4.41
N ASP A 214 46.35 -29.48 4.37
CA ASP A 214 45.86 -30.79 4.77
C ASP A 214 46.38 -31.82 3.75
N HIS A 215 47.63 -32.25 3.94
CA HIS A 215 48.20 -33.38 3.24
C HIS A 215 47.51 -34.64 3.76
N ARG A 216 46.33 -34.95 3.20
CA ARG A 216 45.80 -36.31 3.23
C ARG A 216 46.75 -37.20 2.45
N ALA A 217 47.61 -37.86 3.21
CA ALA A 217 48.46 -38.94 2.77
C ALA A 217 47.62 -39.99 2.04
N HIS A 218 47.86 -40.14 0.74
CA HIS A 218 47.71 -41.43 0.10
C HIS A 218 48.87 -42.30 0.57
N ALA A 219 48.58 -43.25 1.46
CA ALA A 219 49.48 -44.35 1.79
C ALA A 219 48.66 -45.65 1.86
N ASN A 220 48.94 -46.51 0.88
CA ASN A 220 48.54 -47.92 0.68
C ASN A 220 47.06 -48.28 0.71
#